data_AF-A0A3D3X942-F1
#
_entry.id   AF-A0A3D3X942-F1
#
_cell.length_a   1.000
_cell.length_b   1.000
_cell.length_c   1.000
_cell.angle_alpha   90.00
_cell.angle_beta   90.00
_cell.angle_gamma   90.00
#
_symmetry.space_group_name_H-M   'P 1'
#
loop_
_entity.id
_entity.type
_entity.pdbx_description
1 polymer ?
#
loop_
_entity_poly.entity_id
_entity_poly.type
_entity_poly.pdbx_seq_one_letter_code
_entity_poly.pdbx_strand_id
1 'polypeptide(L)'
;MRKIDLFQILSILLILIIGGCTTQGRLTYLTFESSENLLELKSSMEELKIEGYEGSTQQQFSALKEVRYISKHMDARPGDAVRRELAVSALVFLAFASDDGDVRDRSLSRLETLLEDEEDWPLYLQMSTVDSLADLVIGHLGFKEKHDGQWMNFGIRSSHREDALEVLLDSFMSQNEELQYHTVGALERILSVEPLLETCPFNICDEDVRKNLEEWQEGREQKRVLPANADPDAVESGAYGPESKRVPIDEKQEWHEELDELKQMAWKALEDWLEDSEVSLLNKSRIVRWAAKVQNFSMLPEMEESFQETMARWAENEDIPSNIRQLLKASQKRVTLYGVPAKKDPEPPSSSFMRIWMLSPEFIETHLDAFLQQQIGRQKSGLLLGQPRPDQILNADFEDSPEGRVRREIILDLLHDALGRGLVMEKNDVLEKLGASMEGAETISELAGLVRVTDVIFPSIQERNWNPQPLIESLVRGAEASEQIERKRLFLKALNAGKEQFPEQVSLAMSSINIDLLTRQTFELSTLNSSETL
;
A
#
# COMPACT_ATOMS: atom_id res chain seq x y z
N MET A 1 -1.48 15.54 69.92
CA MET A 1 -2.20 15.44 68.63
C MET A 1 -1.86 16.68 67.81
N ARG A 2 -0.90 16.57 66.87
CA ARG A 2 -0.55 17.68 65.98
C ARG A 2 -1.65 17.80 64.93
N LYS A 3 -2.24 19.00 64.81
CA LYS A 3 -3.16 19.34 63.72
C LYS A 3 -2.38 19.26 62.42
N ILE A 4 -2.69 18.26 61.61
CA ILE A 4 -2.26 18.21 60.21
C ILE A 4 -3.07 19.29 59.51
N ASP A 5 -2.40 20.28 58.93
CA ASP A 5 -3.05 21.40 58.26
C ASP A 5 -3.83 20.88 57.05
N LEU A 6 -5.08 21.33 56.89
CA LEU A 6 -5.96 20.96 55.77
C LEU A 6 -5.27 21.24 54.42
N PHE A 7 -4.39 22.23 54.37
CA PHE A 7 -3.57 22.59 53.21
C PHE A 7 -2.48 21.55 52.89
N GLN A 8 -1.84 20.95 53.90
CA GLN A 8 -0.88 19.87 53.68
C GLN A 8 -1.57 18.59 53.22
N ILE A 9 -2.77 18.30 53.72
CA ILE A 9 -3.60 17.19 53.23
C ILE A 9 -4.02 17.44 51.78
N LEU A 10 -4.43 18.67 51.44
CA LEU A 10 -4.82 19.02 50.08
C LEU A 10 -3.62 18.98 49.11
N SER A 11 -2.44 19.43 49.53
CA SER A 11 -1.21 19.35 48.73
C SER A 11 -0.72 17.91 48.57
N ILE A 12 -0.81 17.07 49.61
CA ILE A 12 -0.49 15.63 49.52
C ILE A 12 -1.53 14.92 48.65
N LEU A 13 -2.82 15.27 48.73
CA LEU A 13 -3.84 14.77 47.80
C LEU A 13 -3.58 15.25 46.37
N LEU A 14 -3.20 16.51 46.15
CA LEU A 14 -2.89 17.03 44.82
C LEU A 14 -1.63 16.35 44.24
N ILE A 15 -0.62 16.08 45.06
CA ILE A 15 0.59 15.34 44.69
C ILE A 15 0.29 13.84 44.51
N LEU A 16 -0.72 13.26 45.20
CA LEU A 16 -1.19 11.90 44.96
C LEU A 16 -2.16 11.80 43.78
N ILE A 17 -2.82 12.90 43.37
CA ILE A 17 -3.70 12.99 42.20
C ILE A 17 -2.89 13.31 40.93
N ILE A 18 -1.82 14.10 41.04
CA ILE A 18 -0.90 14.45 39.94
C ILE A 18 0.28 13.47 39.87
N GLY A 19 0.72 12.92 41.01
CA GLY A 19 1.79 11.91 41.12
C GLY A 19 1.29 10.49 41.36
N GLY A 20 -0.03 10.26 41.32
CA GLY A 20 -0.60 8.92 41.19
C GLY A 20 -0.48 8.51 39.73
N CYS A 21 0.26 7.43 39.45
CA CYS A 21 0.52 6.83 38.14
C CYS A 21 -0.52 7.20 37.05
N THR A 22 -0.28 8.28 36.31
CA THR A 22 -0.99 8.53 35.06
C THR A 22 -0.52 7.47 34.08
N THR A 23 -1.37 6.49 33.78
CA THR A 23 -1.06 5.46 32.76
C THR A 23 -0.83 6.13 31.41
N GLN A 24 -0.02 5.51 30.54
CA GLN A 24 0.22 6.07 29.21
C GLN A 24 -1.09 6.30 28.46
N GLY A 25 -2.08 5.40 28.61
CA GLY A 25 -3.41 5.60 28.03
C GLY A 25 -4.06 6.96 28.35
N ARG A 26 -3.96 7.44 29.59
CA ARG A 26 -4.55 8.74 29.97
C ARG A 26 -3.76 9.90 29.38
N LEU A 27 -2.44 9.77 29.27
CA LEU A 27 -1.59 10.78 28.64
C LEU A 27 -1.93 10.87 27.15
N THR A 28 -2.02 9.74 26.45
CA THR A 28 -2.38 9.70 25.04
C THR A 28 -3.77 10.28 24.79
N TYR A 29 -4.76 9.95 25.62
CA TYR A 29 -6.09 10.58 25.54
C TYR A 29 -6.00 12.12 25.61
N LEU A 30 -5.28 12.66 26.59
CA LEU A 30 -5.13 14.12 26.77
C LEU A 30 -4.38 14.76 25.60
N THR A 31 -3.35 14.09 25.07
CA THR A 31 -2.62 14.54 23.87
C THR A 31 -3.56 14.58 22.67
N PHE A 32 -4.38 13.54 22.47
CA PHE A 32 -5.35 13.48 21.38
C PHE A 32 -6.51 14.48 21.54
N GLU A 33 -6.87 14.84 22.76
CA GLU A 33 -7.82 15.92 23.03
C GLU A 33 -7.24 17.31 22.76
N SER A 34 -5.95 17.54 22.96
CA SER A 34 -5.40 18.91 23.00
C SER A 34 -4.45 19.28 21.87
N SER A 35 -3.80 18.30 21.22
CA SER A 35 -2.79 18.55 20.20
C SER A 35 -3.38 18.54 18.79
N GLU A 36 -2.91 19.49 17.97
CA GLU A 36 -3.11 19.54 16.52
C GLU A 36 -1.78 19.28 15.77
N ASN A 37 -0.80 18.66 16.43
CA ASN A 37 0.49 18.30 15.84
C ASN A 37 0.52 16.80 15.55
N LEU A 38 0.58 16.43 14.27
CA LEU A 38 0.53 15.03 13.83
C LEU A 38 1.72 14.21 14.33
N LEU A 39 2.91 14.80 14.45
CA LEU A 39 4.09 14.10 14.97
C LEU A 39 3.95 13.81 16.47
N GLU A 40 3.38 14.74 17.23
CA GLU A 40 3.09 14.54 18.65
C GLU A 40 2.03 13.45 18.86
N LEU A 41 0.96 13.45 18.04
CA LEU A 41 -0.06 12.40 18.07
C LEU A 41 0.52 11.03 17.72
N LYS A 42 1.33 10.94 16.65
CA LYS A 42 2.02 9.70 16.26
C LYS A 42 2.94 9.19 17.37
N SER A 43 3.78 10.07 17.94
CA SER A 43 4.67 9.71 19.05
C SER A 43 3.90 9.19 20.26
N SER A 44 2.82 9.89 20.64
CA SER A 44 2.00 9.50 21.79
C SER A 44 1.25 8.18 21.57
N MET A 45 0.87 7.87 20.33
CA MET A 45 0.27 6.60 19.96
C MET A 45 1.29 5.45 19.92
N GLU A 46 2.52 5.69 19.46
CA GLU A 46 3.60 4.69 19.51
C GLU A 46 3.95 4.31 20.96
N GLU A 47 4.05 5.29 21.86
CA GLU A 47 4.23 5.00 23.29
C GLU A 47 3.07 4.19 23.87
N LEU A 48 1.84 4.45 23.42
CA LEU A 48 0.66 3.68 23.85
C LEU A 48 0.67 2.24 23.33
N LYS A 49 1.10 2.04 22.08
CA LYS A 49 1.28 0.70 21.50
C LYS A 49 2.29 -0.12 22.31
N ILE A 50 3.42 0.47 22.69
CA ILE A 50 4.44 -0.19 23.53
C ILE A 50 3.85 -0.55 24.90
N GLU A 51 3.12 0.36 25.54
CA GLU A 51 2.42 0.06 26.81
C GLU A 51 1.39 -1.09 26.65
N GLY A 52 0.71 -1.17 25.50
CA GLY A 52 -0.24 -2.24 25.19
C GLY A 52 0.39 -3.56 24.75
N TYR A 53 1.65 -3.53 24.31
CA TYR A 53 2.42 -4.71 23.92
C TYR A 53 2.97 -5.45 25.13
N GLU A 54 3.81 -4.79 25.91
CA GLU A 54 4.64 -5.41 26.95
C GLU A 54 4.40 -4.82 28.37
N GLY A 55 3.43 -3.90 28.51
CA GLY A 55 3.09 -3.32 29.80
C GLY A 55 2.50 -4.35 30.78
N SER A 56 2.28 -3.95 32.04
CA SER A 56 1.50 -4.79 32.97
C SER A 56 0.08 -5.02 32.44
N THR A 57 -0.62 -6.08 32.85
CA THR A 57 -2.02 -6.34 32.47
C THR A 57 -2.91 -5.10 32.62
N GLN A 58 -2.79 -4.36 33.74
CA GLN A 58 -3.55 -3.13 33.95
C GLN A 58 -3.23 -2.04 32.91
N GLN A 59 -1.97 -1.91 32.53
CA GLN A 59 -1.52 -0.97 31.51
C GLN A 59 -2.01 -1.37 30.13
N GLN A 60 -1.93 -2.64 29.76
CA GLN A 60 -2.42 -3.14 28.47
C GLN A 60 -3.94 -2.94 28.32
N PHE A 61 -4.71 -3.21 29.38
CA PHE A 61 -6.15 -2.89 29.40
C PHE A 61 -6.43 -1.38 29.33
N SER A 62 -5.57 -0.56 29.94
CA SER A 62 -5.67 0.90 29.84
C SER A 62 -5.44 1.35 28.39
N ALA A 63 -4.40 0.84 27.74
CA ALA A 63 -4.11 1.12 26.34
C ALA A 63 -5.27 0.73 25.42
N LEU A 64 -5.77 -0.50 25.56
CA LEU A 64 -6.93 -0.97 24.80
C LEU A 64 -8.16 -0.07 24.98
N LYS A 65 -8.45 0.32 26.23
CA LYS A 65 -9.61 1.16 26.54
C LYS A 65 -9.54 2.50 25.80
N GLU A 66 -8.37 3.14 25.83
CA GLU A 66 -8.20 4.48 25.25
C GLU A 66 -8.14 4.40 23.72
N VAL A 67 -7.47 3.41 23.14
CA VAL A 67 -7.49 3.15 21.68
C VAL A 67 -8.92 2.92 21.18
N ARG A 68 -9.72 2.10 21.87
CA ARG A 68 -11.13 1.84 21.51
C ARG A 68 -12.02 3.06 21.66
N TYR A 69 -11.70 3.94 22.61
CA TYR A 69 -12.43 5.19 22.79
C TYR A 69 -12.11 6.17 21.66
N ILE A 70 -10.83 6.41 21.37
CA ILE A 70 -10.40 7.32 20.32
C ILE A 70 -10.98 6.87 18.98
N SER A 71 -10.84 5.59 18.62
CA SER A 71 -11.33 5.08 17.34
C SER A 71 -12.85 5.18 17.18
N LYS A 72 -13.65 4.99 18.25
CA LYS A 72 -15.12 5.02 18.16
C LYS A 72 -15.75 6.40 18.40
N HIS A 73 -15.19 7.22 19.29
CA HIS A 73 -15.91 8.34 19.90
C HIS A 73 -15.29 9.72 19.68
N MET A 74 -14.05 9.81 19.19
CA MET A 74 -13.50 11.11 18.79
C MET A 74 -13.90 11.38 17.34
N ASP A 75 -15.11 11.88 17.09
CA ASP A 75 -15.67 12.06 15.74
C ASP A 75 -16.30 13.45 15.51
N ALA A 76 -16.15 14.38 16.45
CA ALA A 76 -16.87 15.65 16.45
C ALA A 76 -16.07 16.84 15.95
N ARG A 77 -14.73 16.76 15.92
CA ARG A 77 -13.84 17.90 15.64
C ARG A 77 -13.12 17.74 14.30
N PRO A 78 -12.70 18.85 13.67
CA PRO A 78 -11.77 18.79 12.55
C PRO A 78 -10.51 17.97 12.92
N GLY A 79 -10.05 17.12 12.00
CA GLY A 79 -8.89 16.25 12.20
C GLY A 79 -9.14 14.99 13.03
N ASP A 80 -10.33 14.83 13.61
CA ASP A 80 -10.67 13.62 14.37
C ASP A 80 -10.64 12.35 13.50
N ALA A 81 -10.89 12.44 12.19
CA ALA A 81 -10.69 11.31 11.28
C ALA A 81 -9.24 10.78 11.32
N VAL A 82 -8.24 11.67 11.27
CA VAL A 82 -6.82 11.29 11.37
C VAL A 82 -6.51 10.68 12.74
N ARG A 83 -7.09 11.23 13.81
CA ARG A 83 -6.93 10.68 15.18
C ARG A 83 -7.51 9.26 15.28
N ARG A 84 -8.71 9.04 14.71
CA ARG A 84 -9.37 7.73 14.71
C ARG A 84 -8.56 6.70 13.93
N GLU A 85 -7.97 7.08 12.81
CA GLU A 85 -7.10 6.19 12.00
C GLU A 85 -5.82 5.79 12.74
N LEU A 86 -5.16 6.74 13.42
CA LEU A 86 -4.01 6.42 14.28
C LEU A 86 -4.41 5.41 15.37
N ALA A 87 -5.60 5.55 15.95
CA ALA A 87 -6.12 4.60 16.92
C ALA A 87 -6.50 3.26 16.28
N VAL A 88 -7.05 3.22 15.07
CA VAL A 88 -7.32 1.97 14.34
C VAL A 88 -6.03 1.21 14.07
N SER A 89 -4.98 1.90 13.61
CA SER A 89 -3.65 1.30 13.41
C SER A 89 -3.09 0.71 14.71
N ALA A 90 -3.20 1.45 15.82
CA ALA A 90 -2.82 0.91 17.13
C ALA A 90 -3.69 -0.28 17.57
N LEU A 91 -5.00 -0.26 17.28
CA LEU A 91 -5.91 -1.35 17.60
C LEU A 91 -5.52 -2.63 16.84
N VAL A 92 -5.19 -2.51 15.55
CA VAL A 92 -4.66 -3.61 14.73
C VAL A 92 -3.39 -4.17 15.36
N PHE A 93 -2.42 -3.31 15.70
CA PHE A 93 -1.22 -3.76 16.37
C PHE A 93 -1.51 -4.51 17.69
N LEU A 94 -2.41 -4.00 18.54
CA LEU A 94 -2.77 -4.65 19.81
C LEU A 94 -3.51 -5.98 19.63
N ALA A 95 -4.30 -6.15 18.56
CA ALA A 95 -5.02 -7.39 18.29
C ALA A 95 -4.09 -8.59 18.09
N PHE A 96 -2.90 -8.36 17.52
CA PHE A 96 -1.97 -9.43 17.21
C PHE A 96 -0.72 -9.41 18.11
N ALA A 97 -0.18 -8.24 18.44
CA ALA A 97 1.10 -8.15 19.14
C ALA A 97 0.99 -8.21 20.67
N SER A 98 -0.13 -7.79 21.27
CA SER A 98 -0.25 -7.67 22.74
C SER A 98 0.07 -8.97 23.48
N ASP A 99 0.84 -8.92 24.58
CA ASP A 99 1.18 -10.10 25.37
C ASP A 99 -0.03 -10.67 26.15
N ASP A 100 -1.04 -9.84 26.45
CA ASP A 100 -2.26 -10.25 27.16
C ASP A 100 -3.34 -10.80 26.20
N GLY A 101 -3.76 -12.04 26.42
CA GLY A 101 -4.75 -12.71 25.56
C GLY A 101 -6.12 -12.06 25.56
N ASP A 102 -6.59 -11.54 26.69
CA ASP A 102 -7.89 -10.86 26.74
C ASP A 102 -7.86 -9.53 25.96
N VAL A 103 -6.70 -8.86 25.94
CA VAL A 103 -6.52 -7.64 25.15
C VAL A 103 -6.53 -7.96 23.67
N ARG A 104 -5.84 -9.02 23.23
CA ARG A 104 -5.87 -9.51 21.84
C ARG A 104 -7.30 -9.83 21.40
N ASP A 105 -8.00 -10.70 22.12
CA ASP A 105 -9.36 -11.16 21.76
C ASP A 105 -10.35 -9.99 21.64
N ARG A 106 -10.29 -9.04 22.56
CA ARG A 106 -11.19 -7.87 22.55
C ARG A 106 -10.85 -6.85 21.47
N SER A 107 -9.58 -6.78 21.08
CA SER A 107 -9.14 -5.94 19.97
C SER A 107 -9.57 -6.57 18.65
N LEU A 108 -9.33 -7.86 18.47
CA LEU A 108 -9.73 -8.62 17.29
C LEU A 108 -11.25 -8.55 17.06
N SER A 109 -12.05 -8.82 18.10
CA SER A 109 -13.51 -8.68 18.01
C SER A 109 -13.97 -7.27 17.59
N ARG A 110 -13.22 -6.22 17.96
CA ARG A 110 -13.51 -4.86 17.51
C ARG A 110 -13.13 -4.65 16.04
N LEU A 111 -12.04 -5.25 15.55
CA LEU A 111 -11.64 -5.19 14.14
C LEU A 111 -12.67 -5.90 13.26
N GLU A 112 -13.13 -7.09 13.65
CA GLU A 112 -14.21 -7.81 12.97
C GLU A 112 -15.47 -6.94 12.86
N THR A 113 -15.92 -6.37 13.99
CA THR A 113 -17.07 -5.45 13.99
C THR A 113 -16.85 -4.25 13.06
N LEU A 114 -15.62 -3.73 12.98
CA LEU A 114 -15.31 -2.57 12.15
C LEU A 114 -15.39 -2.91 10.65
N LEU A 115 -14.92 -4.10 10.27
CA LEU A 115 -14.94 -4.58 8.88
C LEU A 115 -16.32 -5.07 8.43
N GLU A 116 -17.18 -5.51 9.35
CA GLU A 116 -18.51 -6.06 9.06
C GLU A 116 -19.66 -5.06 9.19
N ASP A 117 -19.56 -4.07 10.11
CA ASP A 117 -20.67 -3.17 10.46
C ASP A 117 -20.53 -1.78 9.82
N GLU A 118 -21.09 -1.64 8.62
CA GLU A 118 -21.11 -0.38 7.85
C GLU A 118 -22.03 0.70 8.44
N GLU A 119 -22.98 0.34 9.31
CA GLU A 119 -23.88 1.31 9.94
C GLU A 119 -23.18 2.06 11.07
N ASP A 120 -22.32 1.35 11.82
CA ASP A 120 -21.59 1.91 12.97
C ASP A 120 -20.23 2.52 12.59
N TRP A 121 -19.64 2.13 11.45
CA TRP A 121 -18.28 2.54 11.05
C TRP A 121 -18.19 3.16 9.65
N PRO A 122 -17.60 4.37 9.52
CA PRO A 122 -17.41 5.00 8.22
C PRO A 122 -16.34 4.29 7.38
N LEU A 123 -16.53 4.31 6.06
CA LEU A 123 -15.68 3.60 5.09
C LEU A 123 -14.17 3.90 5.25
N TYR A 124 -13.75 5.13 5.54
CA TYR A 124 -12.33 5.46 5.71
C TYR A 124 -11.67 4.70 6.85
N LEU A 125 -12.41 4.35 7.92
CA LEU A 125 -11.87 3.54 9.00
C LEU A 125 -11.78 2.08 8.60
N GLN A 126 -12.73 1.59 7.81
CA GLN A 126 -12.66 0.24 7.24
C GLN A 126 -11.45 0.12 6.31
N MET A 127 -11.26 1.08 5.40
CA MET A 127 -10.07 1.18 4.54
C MET A 127 -8.78 1.29 5.36
N SER A 128 -8.76 2.12 6.42
CA SER A 128 -7.62 2.24 7.33
C SER A 128 -7.32 0.95 8.10
N THR A 129 -8.33 0.12 8.36
CA THR A 129 -8.17 -1.18 9.02
C THR A 129 -7.53 -2.18 8.05
N VAL A 130 -8.04 -2.26 6.82
CA VAL A 130 -7.44 -3.05 5.73
C VAL A 130 -5.99 -2.63 5.50
N ASP A 131 -5.72 -1.33 5.42
CA ASP A 131 -4.35 -0.83 5.24
C ASP A 131 -3.44 -1.17 6.41
N SER A 132 -3.94 -1.05 7.65
CA SER A 132 -3.16 -1.39 8.85
C SER A 132 -2.90 -2.89 8.96
N LEU A 133 -3.84 -3.75 8.58
CA LEU A 133 -3.64 -5.20 8.52
C LEU A 133 -2.57 -5.53 7.49
N ALA A 134 -2.65 -4.96 6.28
CA ALA A 134 -1.64 -5.16 5.26
C ALA A 134 -0.26 -4.64 5.68
N ASP A 135 -0.20 -3.46 6.30
CA ASP A 135 1.04 -2.88 6.81
C ASP A 135 1.65 -3.74 7.93
N LEU A 136 0.82 -4.42 8.73
CA LEU A 136 1.26 -5.38 9.74
C LEU A 136 1.79 -6.67 9.10
N VAL A 137 1.07 -7.21 8.12
CA VAL A 137 1.49 -8.38 7.32
C VAL A 137 2.82 -8.14 6.63
N ILE A 138 3.11 -6.93 6.13
CA ILE A 138 4.41 -6.62 5.49
C ILE A 138 5.47 -6.06 6.45
N GLY A 139 5.17 -5.96 7.75
CA GLY A 139 6.11 -5.52 8.78
C GLY A 139 6.30 -4.00 8.93
N HIS A 140 5.56 -3.17 8.18
CA HIS A 140 5.56 -1.71 8.36
C HIS A 140 4.84 -1.26 9.64
N LEU A 141 3.80 -1.99 10.09
CA LEU A 141 3.14 -1.75 11.36
C LEU A 141 3.81 -2.58 12.48
N GLY A 142 5.02 -2.14 12.82
CA GLY A 142 5.86 -2.72 13.86
C GLY A 142 5.94 -1.87 15.13
N PHE A 143 7.05 -1.99 15.83
CA PHE A 143 7.41 -1.15 16.97
C PHE A 143 8.84 -0.62 16.84
N LYS A 144 9.15 0.44 17.60
CA LYS A 144 10.47 1.08 17.60
C LYS A 144 11.08 1.02 18.97
N GLU A 145 12.34 0.59 19.03
CA GLU A 145 13.09 0.54 20.27
C GLU A 145 14.47 1.16 20.11
N LYS A 146 15.03 1.60 21.23
CA LYS A 146 16.34 2.23 21.28
C LYS A 146 17.36 1.28 21.89
N HIS A 147 18.30 0.83 21.07
CA HIS A 147 19.36 -0.11 21.42
C HIS A 147 20.72 0.57 21.21
N ASP A 148 21.55 0.60 22.26
CA ASP A 148 22.86 1.31 22.26
C ASP A 148 22.84 2.76 21.75
N GLY A 149 21.73 3.47 21.97
CA GLY A 149 21.59 4.86 21.54
C GLY A 149 21.03 5.04 20.12
N GLN A 150 20.86 3.95 19.36
CA GLN A 150 20.31 3.94 18.00
C GLN A 150 18.86 3.47 18.01
N TRP A 151 18.01 4.12 17.22
CA TRP A 151 16.63 3.68 17.03
C TRP A 151 16.60 2.56 16.00
N MET A 152 15.91 1.48 16.32
CA MET A 152 15.70 0.32 15.45
C MET A 152 14.20 0.07 15.30
N ASN A 153 13.78 -0.28 14.09
CA ASN A 153 12.42 -0.70 13.80
C ASN A 153 12.38 -2.22 13.77
N PHE A 154 11.32 -2.78 14.35
CA PHE A 154 11.07 -4.21 14.40
C PHE A 154 9.70 -4.50 13.80
N GLY A 155 9.66 -5.41 12.83
CA GLY A 155 8.42 -6.10 12.48
C GLY A 155 7.94 -6.96 13.64
N ILE A 156 6.68 -7.39 13.61
CA ILE A 156 6.12 -8.27 14.64
C ILE A 156 6.44 -9.74 14.35
N ARG A 157 6.04 -10.65 15.25
CA ARG A 157 6.28 -12.09 15.08
C ARG A 157 5.66 -12.64 13.80
N SER A 158 6.34 -13.60 13.17
CA SER A 158 5.86 -14.28 11.95
C SER A 158 4.43 -14.83 12.08
N SER A 159 4.13 -15.58 13.15
CA SER A 159 2.78 -16.14 13.36
C SER A 159 1.69 -15.07 13.47
N HIS A 160 2.01 -13.91 14.05
CA HIS A 160 1.05 -12.81 14.18
C HIS A 160 0.73 -12.15 12.83
N ARG A 161 1.65 -12.25 11.86
CA ARG A 161 1.47 -11.74 10.50
C ARG A 161 0.61 -12.69 9.68
N GLU A 162 0.80 -13.99 9.87
CA GLU A 162 -0.09 -15.03 9.36
C GLU A 162 -1.53 -14.81 9.86
N ASP A 163 -1.73 -14.72 11.18
CA ASP A 163 -3.05 -14.47 11.78
C ASP A 163 -3.73 -13.20 11.24
N ALA A 164 -2.96 -12.13 11.00
CA ALA A 164 -3.49 -10.89 10.45
C ALA A 164 -3.86 -10.99 8.97
N LEU A 165 -3.12 -11.78 8.20
CA LEU A 165 -3.48 -12.09 6.82
C LEU A 165 -4.77 -12.92 6.78
N GLU A 166 -4.93 -13.91 7.67
CA GLU A 166 -6.17 -14.68 7.80
C GLU A 166 -7.38 -13.78 8.04
N VAL A 167 -7.30 -12.85 8.99
CA VAL A 167 -8.39 -11.88 9.26
C VAL A 167 -8.72 -11.03 8.03
N LEU A 168 -7.70 -10.58 7.29
CA LEU A 168 -7.92 -9.81 6.07
C LEU A 168 -8.63 -10.64 4.99
N LEU A 169 -8.23 -11.90 4.83
CA LEU A 169 -8.81 -12.82 3.84
C LEU A 169 -10.24 -13.24 4.22
N ASP A 170 -10.47 -13.61 5.48
CA ASP A 170 -11.75 -14.10 5.99
C ASP A 170 -12.83 -13.01 5.96
N SER A 171 -12.46 -11.75 6.19
CA SER A 171 -13.41 -10.64 6.14
C SER A 171 -13.82 -10.25 4.71
N PHE A 172 -13.12 -10.69 3.66
CA PHE A 172 -13.34 -10.16 2.30
C PHE A 172 -14.79 -10.32 1.80
N MET A 173 -15.41 -11.48 2.07
CA MET A 173 -16.75 -11.77 1.59
C MET A 173 -17.84 -11.00 2.33
N SER A 174 -17.56 -10.48 3.54
CA SER A 174 -18.51 -9.64 4.29
C SER A 174 -18.41 -8.15 3.95
N GLN A 175 -17.42 -7.74 3.16
CA GLN A 175 -17.19 -6.33 2.78
C GLN A 175 -18.09 -5.89 1.62
N ASN A 176 -18.51 -4.62 1.60
CA ASN A 176 -19.08 -4.02 0.38
C ASN A 176 -18.06 -3.95 -0.78
N GLU A 177 -18.58 -3.67 -1.98
CA GLU A 177 -17.79 -3.63 -3.23
C GLU A 177 -16.63 -2.62 -3.21
N GLU A 178 -16.79 -1.45 -2.56
CA GLU A 178 -15.73 -0.43 -2.48
C GLU A 178 -14.59 -0.88 -1.57
N LEU A 179 -14.93 -1.50 -0.44
CA LEU A 179 -13.95 -2.03 0.49
C LEU A 179 -13.28 -3.28 -0.07
N GLN A 180 -14.00 -4.17 -0.78
CA GLN A 180 -13.39 -5.26 -1.54
C GLN A 180 -12.41 -4.75 -2.59
N TYR A 181 -12.77 -3.69 -3.31
CA TYR A 181 -11.87 -3.03 -4.27
C TYR A 181 -10.59 -2.53 -3.57
N HIS A 182 -10.71 -1.95 -2.37
CA HIS A 182 -9.56 -1.53 -1.57
C HIS A 182 -8.72 -2.71 -1.09
N THR A 183 -9.35 -3.77 -0.57
CA THR A 183 -8.71 -5.01 -0.09
C THR A 183 -7.91 -5.72 -1.19
N VAL A 184 -8.45 -5.82 -2.41
CA VAL A 184 -7.70 -6.36 -3.57
C VAL A 184 -6.44 -5.52 -3.83
N GLY A 185 -6.49 -4.21 -3.65
CA GLY A 185 -5.31 -3.34 -3.73
C GLY A 185 -4.30 -3.59 -2.61
N ALA A 186 -4.76 -3.83 -1.39
CA ALA A 186 -3.90 -4.15 -0.25
C ALA A 186 -3.18 -5.50 -0.43
N LEU A 187 -3.85 -6.51 -0.99
CA LEU A 187 -3.23 -7.79 -1.33
C LEU A 187 -2.19 -7.65 -2.43
N GLU A 188 -2.43 -6.82 -3.46
CA GLU A 188 -1.40 -6.53 -4.46
C GLU A 188 -0.13 -5.97 -3.80
N ARG A 189 -0.27 -5.08 -2.80
CA ARG A 189 0.88 -4.56 -2.02
C ARG A 189 1.63 -5.68 -1.32
N ILE A 190 0.93 -6.57 -0.61
CA ILE A 190 1.51 -7.73 0.09
C ILE A 190 2.28 -8.63 -0.89
N LEU A 191 1.68 -8.95 -2.03
CA LEU A 191 2.31 -9.79 -3.06
C LEU A 191 3.56 -9.14 -3.66
N SER A 192 3.56 -7.81 -3.81
CA SER A 192 4.66 -7.07 -4.45
C SER A 192 5.82 -6.68 -3.52
N VAL A 193 5.68 -6.79 -2.20
CA VAL A 193 6.65 -6.23 -1.26
C VAL A 193 7.98 -6.98 -1.29
N GLU A 194 9.07 -6.23 -1.14
CA GLU A 194 10.41 -6.78 -0.98
C GLU A 194 10.76 -6.92 0.51
N PRO A 195 11.52 -7.96 0.89
CA PRO A 195 11.98 -8.13 2.26
C PRO A 195 13.09 -7.13 2.62
N LEU A 196 12.75 -6.15 3.46
CA LEU A 196 13.68 -5.15 4.00
C LEU A 196 14.09 -5.49 5.44
N LEU A 197 15.25 -5.00 5.89
CA LEU A 197 15.72 -5.22 7.26
C LEU A 197 14.80 -4.52 8.28
N GLU A 198 14.30 -3.33 7.94
CA GLU A 198 13.41 -2.57 8.83
C GLU A 198 12.05 -3.26 9.03
N THR A 199 11.62 -4.08 8.08
CA THR A 199 10.35 -4.84 8.13
C THR A 199 10.52 -6.26 8.65
N CYS A 200 11.76 -6.72 8.84
CA CYS A 200 12.03 -8.10 9.24
C CYS A 200 11.43 -8.39 10.63
N PRO A 201 10.75 -9.54 10.82
CA PRO A 201 10.25 -9.98 12.11
C PRO A 201 11.35 -10.02 13.17
N PHE A 202 11.03 -9.58 14.39
CA PHE A 202 12.01 -9.58 15.48
C PHE A 202 12.45 -10.98 15.93
N ASN A 203 11.67 -12.01 15.61
CA ASN A 203 12.02 -13.41 15.88
C ASN A 203 12.93 -14.02 14.80
N ILE A 204 13.17 -13.32 13.69
CA ILE A 204 14.07 -13.73 12.60
C ILE A 204 15.32 -12.86 12.63
N CYS A 205 15.16 -11.55 12.45
CA CYS A 205 16.23 -10.60 12.61
C CYS A 205 16.18 -10.07 14.04
N ASP A 206 17.26 -10.15 14.79
CA ASP A 206 17.37 -9.57 16.12
C ASP A 206 18.12 -8.23 16.10
N GLU A 207 18.57 -7.77 17.27
CA GLU A 207 19.38 -6.57 17.44
C GLU A 207 20.76 -6.69 16.77
N ASP A 208 21.41 -7.85 16.86
CA ASP A 208 22.76 -8.07 16.36
C ASP A 208 22.79 -8.04 14.83
N VAL A 209 21.80 -8.69 14.19
CA VAL A 209 21.62 -8.63 12.72
C VAL A 209 21.43 -7.18 12.26
N ARG A 210 20.62 -6.40 12.98
CA ARG A 210 20.34 -5.00 12.61
C ARG A 210 21.55 -4.08 12.75
N LYS A 211 22.41 -4.32 13.74
CA LYS A 211 23.66 -3.58 13.90
C LYS A 211 24.66 -3.89 12.77
N ASN A 212 24.56 -5.06 12.15
CA ASN A 212 25.48 -5.52 11.11
C ASN A 212 24.92 -5.34 9.70
N LEU A 213 24.66 -4.08 9.31
CA LEU A 213 24.10 -3.75 8.00
C LEU A 213 24.99 -4.21 6.83
N GLU A 214 26.31 -4.22 7.01
CA GLU A 214 27.25 -4.71 5.99
C GLU A 214 27.00 -6.19 5.68
N GLU A 215 26.90 -7.06 6.69
CA GLU A 215 26.60 -8.47 6.46
C GLU A 215 25.19 -8.71 5.93
N TRP A 216 24.21 -7.89 6.31
CA TRP A 216 22.87 -7.95 5.70
C TRP A 216 22.88 -7.64 4.19
N GLN A 217 23.65 -6.62 3.80
CA GLN A 217 23.71 -6.15 2.41
C GLN A 217 24.63 -7.02 1.55
N GLU A 218 25.85 -7.29 2.03
CA GLU A 218 26.90 -7.97 1.28
C GLU A 218 26.93 -9.48 1.51
N GLY A 219 26.31 -9.96 2.59
CA GLY A 219 26.41 -11.35 3.05
C GLY A 219 27.63 -11.59 3.96
N ARG A 220 27.63 -12.73 4.64
CA ARG A 220 28.77 -13.16 5.45
C ARG A 220 29.88 -13.75 4.59
N GLU A 221 31.12 -13.48 4.98
CA GLU A 221 32.28 -14.10 4.33
C GLU A 221 32.39 -15.59 4.73
N GLN A 222 32.11 -16.48 3.79
CA GLN A 222 32.34 -17.90 3.97
C GLN A 222 33.72 -18.27 3.41
N LYS A 223 34.67 -18.48 4.31
CA LYS A 223 35.98 -19.03 3.94
C LYS A 223 35.83 -20.44 3.43
N ARG A 224 36.54 -20.71 2.35
CA ARG A 224 36.52 -22.03 1.77
C ARG A 224 37.33 -23.01 2.59
N VAL A 225 36.72 -24.16 2.88
CA VAL A 225 37.44 -25.32 3.43
C VAL A 225 37.94 -26.17 2.27
N LEU A 226 39.27 -26.21 2.08
CA LEU A 226 39.89 -27.12 1.13
C LEU A 226 39.97 -28.53 1.72
N PRO A 227 39.72 -29.58 0.93
CA PRO A 227 39.92 -30.95 1.41
C PRO A 227 41.40 -31.18 1.73
N ALA A 228 41.69 -31.99 2.75
CA ALA A 228 43.05 -32.18 3.27
C ALA A 228 44.06 -32.75 2.23
N ASN A 229 43.56 -33.30 1.12
CA ASN A 229 44.33 -33.83 0.01
C ASN A 229 44.31 -32.92 -1.24
N ALA A 230 43.93 -31.65 -1.12
CA ALA A 230 43.96 -30.71 -2.23
C ALA A 230 45.40 -30.54 -2.77
N ASP A 231 45.56 -30.68 -4.07
CA ASP A 231 46.83 -30.48 -4.77
C ASP A 231 47.25 -29.00 -4.69
N PRO A 232 48.43 -28.67 -4.12
CA PRO A 232 48.91 -27.29 -3.98
C PRO A 232 48.96 -26.52 -5.31
N ASP A 233 49.39 -27.16 -6.40
CA ASP A 233 49.52 -26.51 -7.71
C ASP A 233 48.13 -26.20 -8.30
N ALA A 234 47.13 -27.04 -8.00
CA ALA A 234 45.74 -26.83 -8.38
C ALA A 234 45.04 -25.74 -7.54
N VAL A 235 45.43 -25.57 -6.28
CA VAL A 235 44.96 -24.47 -5.42
C VAL A 235 45.55 -23.14 -5.91
N GLU A 236 46.85 -23.07 -6.17
CA GLU A 236 47.54 -21.86 -6.64
C GLU A 236 47.04 -21.41 -8.03
N SER A 237 46.70 -22.37 -8.91
CA SER A 237 46.12 -22.08 -10.23
C SER A 237 44.66 -21.61 -10.19
N GLY A 238 44.02 -21.56 -9.01
CA GLY A 238 42.63 -21.15 -8.86
C GLY A 238 41.61 -22.18 -9.38
N ALA A 239 42.04 -23.41 -9.68
CA ALA A 239 41.16 -24.48 -10.20
C ALA A 239 39.99 -24.81 -9.26
N TYR A 240 40.19 -24.51 -7.98
CA TYR A 240 39.18 -24.66 -6.98
C TYR A 240 38.19 -23.46 -7.00
N GLY A 241 38.59 -22.22 -7.35
CA GLY A 241 37.80 -20.98 -7.19
C GLY A 241 38.31 -20.10 -6.03
N PRO A 242 37.67 -18.94 -5.73
CA PRO A 242 38.20 -17.96 -4.78
C PRO A 242 38.31 -18.50 -3.34
N GLU A 243 39.23 -17.92 -2.55
CA GLU A 243 39.53 -18.33 -1.16
C GLU A 243 38.35 -18.10 -0.21
N SER A 244 37.52 -17.11 -0.50
CA SER A 244 36.27 -16.86 0.18
C SER A 244 35.18 -16.49 -0.84
N LYS A 245 33.93 -16.70 -0.44
CA LYS A 245 32.75 -16.19 -1.12
C LYS A 245 31.87 -15.51 -0.09
N ARG A 246 31.19 -14.44 -0.50
CA ARG A 246 30.09 -13.88 0.28
C ARG A 246 28.83 -14.71 0.01
N VAL A 247 28.12 -15.08 1.06
CA VAL A 247 26.82 -15.76 0.97
C VAL A 247 25.80 -14.98 1.80
N PRO A 248 24.51 -14.94 1.39
CA PRO A 248 23.47 -14.37 2.23
C PRO A 248 23.53 -14.93 3.66
N ILE A 249 23.26 -14.09 4.64
CA ILE A 249 23.10 -14.56 6.02
C ILE A 249 21.80 -15.37 6.15
N ASP A 250 21.75 -16.25 7.13
CA ASP A 250 20.67 -17.24 7.26
C ASP A 250 19.35 -16.51 7.57
N GLU A 251 19.36 -15.45 8.37
CA GLU A 251 18.20 -14.64 8.77
C GLU A 251 17.57 -13.90 7.59
N LYS A 252 18.39 -13.48 6.60
CA LYS A 252 17.89 -12.86 5.38
C LYS A 252 17.15 -13.88 4.51
N GLN A 253 17.63 -15.11 4.47
CA GLN A 253 16.99 -16.20 3.75
C GLN A 253 15.68 -16.61 4.46
N GLU A 254 15.70 -16.78 5.78
CA GLU A 254 14.51 -17.07 6.59
C GLU A 254 13.43 -15.98 6.44
N TRP A 255 13.83 -14.70 6.36
CA TRP A 255 12.91 -13.61 6.12
C TRP A 255 12.25 -13.68 4.73
N HIS A 256 13.01 -14.02 3.68
CA HIS A 256 12.42 -14.23 2.36
C HIS A 256 11.42 -15.40 2.37
N GLU A 257 11.80 -16.53 2.98
CA GLU A 257 10.98 -17.74 3.04
C GLU A 257 9.65 -17.49 3.76
N GLU A 258 9.68 -16.81 4.91
CA GLU A 258 8.45 -16.49 5.65
C GLU A 258 7.55 -15.51 4.89
N LEU A 259 8.12 -14.49 4.24
CA LEU A 259 7.33 -13.56 3.43
C LEU A 259 6.68 -14.27 2.24
N ASP A 260 7.43 -15.16 1.60
CA ASP A 260 6.96 -16.02 0.52
C ASP A 260 5.80 -16.92 1.01
N GLU A 261 5.88 -17.53 2.20
CA GLU A 261 4.77 -18.30 2.78
C GLU A 261 3.48 -17.47 2.92
N LEU A 262 3.57 -16.21 3.37
CA LEU A 262 2.44 -15.29 3.45
C LEU A 262 1.88 -14.96 2.05
N LYS A 263 2.75 -14.72 1.06
CA LYS A 263 2.33 -14.52 -0.34
C LYS A 263 1.60 -15.75 -0.87
N GLN A 264 2.06 -16.95 -0.54
CA GLN A 264 1.45 -18.20 -0.96
C GLN A 264 0.09 -18.44 -0.29
N MET A 265 -0.10 -18.03 0.96
CA MET A 265 -1.39 -18.02 1.64
C MET A 265 -2.39 -17.10 0.92
N ALA A 266 -2.00 -15.85 0.69
CA ALA A 266 -2.81 -14.89 -0.06
C ALA A 266 -3.16 -15.43 -1.45
N TRP A 267 -2.18 -15.98 -2.17
CA TRP A 267 -2.37 -16.50 -3.52
C TRP A 267 -3.37 -17.66 -3.60
N LYS A 268 -3.42 -18.53 -2.58
CA LYS A 268 -4.39 -19.63 -2.51
C LYS A 268 -5.81 -19.14 -2.33
N ALA A 269 -6.02 -18.16 -1.44
CA ALA A 269 -7.36 -17.60 -1.17
C ALA A 269 -7.98 -16.93 -2.40
N LEU A 270 -7.16 -16.41 -3.33
CA LEU A 270 -7.65 -15.82 -4.57
C LEU A 270 -8.40 -16.80 -5.47
N GLU A 271 -8.08 -18.10 -5.43
CA GLU A 271 -8.77 -19.11 -6.25
C GLU A 271 -10.27 -19.16 -5.90
N ASP A 272 -10.59 -19.23 -4.61
CA ASP A 272 -11.96 -19.25 -4.10
C ASP A 272 -12.72 -17.98 -4.53
N TRP A 273 -12.06 -16.81 -4.47
CA TRP A 273 -12.67 -15.54 -4.88
C TRP A 273 -12.92 -15.44 -6.39
N LEU A 274 -12.09 -16.10 -7.20
CA LEU A 274 -12.28 -16.14 -8.65
C LEU A 274 -13.49 -17.03 -9.04
N GLU A 275 -13.79 -18.04 -8.25
CA GLU A 275 -14.95 -18.93 -8.42
C GLU A 275 -16.25 -18.28 -7.91
N ASP A 276 -16.20 -17.54 -6.80
CA ASP A 276 -17.39 -17.04 -6.12
C ASP A 276 -18.20 -15.99 -6.92
N SER A 277 -19.50 -16.21 -7.09
CA SER A 277 -20.38 -15.33 -7.87
C SER A 277 -20.64 -13.94 -7.26
N GLU A 278 -20.41 -13.76 -5.96
CA GLU A 278 -20.62 -12.49 -5.25
C GLU A 278 -19.47 -11.51 -5.47
N VAL A 279 -18.29 -12.01 -5.85
CA VAL A 279 -17.13 -11.16 -6.17
C VAL A 279 -17.33 -10.49 -7.54
N SER A 280 -17.26 -9.15 -7.55
CA SER A 280 -17.53 -8.36 -8.75
C SER A 280 -16.57 -8.68 -9.90
N LEU A 281 -17.07 -8.51 -11.13
CA LEU A 281 -16.25 -8.73 -12.33
C LEU A 281 -14.99 -7.86 -12.34
N LEU A 282 -15.09 -6.64 -11.81
CA LEU A 282 -13.95 -5.72 -11.70
C LEU A 282 -12.86 -6.29 -10.79
N ASN A 283 -13.22 -6.78 -9.60
CA ASN A 283 -12.27 -7.35 -8.64
C ASN A 283 -11.61 -8.61 -9.20
N LYS A 284 -12.39 -9.54 -9.76
CA LYS A 284 -11.84 -10.74 -10.44
C LYS A 284 -10.89 -10.36 -11.58
N SER A 285 -11.23 -9.34 -12.36
CA SER A 285 -10.40 -8.88 -13.47
C SER A 285 -9.04 -8.34 -13.01
N ARG A 286 -9.00 -7.64 -11.86
CA ARG A 286 -7.75 -7.11 -11.28
C ARG A 286 -6.84 -8.25 -10.84
N ILE A 287 -7.39 -9.24 -10.14
CA ILE A 287 -6.66 -10.42 -9.66
C ILE A 287 -5.98 -11.15 -10.82
N VAL A 288 -6.72 -11.54 -11.87
CA VAL A 288 -6.13 -12.33 -12.97
C VAL A 288 -5.13 -11.54 -13.83
N ARG A 289 -5.18 -10.22 -13.80
CA ARG A 289 -4.21 -9.37 -14.49
C ARG A 289 -2.86 -9.33 -13.78
N TRP A 290 -2.78 -9.71 -12.51
CA TRP A 290 -1.50 -9.89 -11.81
C TRP A 290 -0.62 -10.98 -12.42
N ALA A 291 -1.18 -11.88 -13.23
CA ALA A 291 -0.38 -12.86 -13.98
C ALA A 291 0.74 -12.23 -14.81
N ALA A 292 0.54 -11.00 -15.28
CA ALA A 292 1.54 -10.28 -16.02
C ALA A 292 2.50 -9.45 -15.15
N LYS A 293 2.32 -9.48 -13.83
CA LYS A 293 3.16 -8.83 -12.82
C LYS A 293 3.87 -9.82 -11.90
N VAL A 294 3.51 -11.11 -11.90
CA VAL A 294 4.07 -12.15 -11.01
C VAL A 294 5.60 -12.17 -10.97
N GLN A 295 6.26 -11.96 -12.11
CA GLN A 295 7.73 -11.91 -12.19
C GLN A 295 8.35 -10.71 -11.44
N ASN A 296 7.54 -9.71 -11.08
CA ASN A 296 7.96 -8.52 -10.34
C ASN A 296 7.63 -8.62 -8.84
N PHE A 297 7.04 -9.72 -8.37
CA PHE A 297 6.60 -9.86 -6.97
C PHE A 297 7.73 -10.20 -5.98
N SER A 298 9.00 -10.14 -6.38
CA SER A 298 10.17 -10.40 -5.52
C SER A 298 10.00 -11.63 -4.62
N MET A 299 10.12 -12.82 -5.24
CA MET A 299 9.92 -14.12 -4.60
C MET A 299 11.10 -15.04 -4.90
N LEU A 300 11.27 -16.09 -4.10
CA LEU A 300 12.21 -17.16 -4.41
C LEU A 300 11.76 -17.91 -5.69
N PRO A 301 12.70 -18.46 -6.48
CA PRO A 301 12.39 -19.08 -7.77
C PRO A 301 11.35 -20.19 -7.69
N GLU A 302 11.36 -21.01 -6.63
CA GLU A 302 10.41 -22.09 -6.41
C GLU A 302 8.98 -21.58 -6.22
N MET A 303 8.83 -20.43 -5.54
CA MET A 303 7.54 -19.79 -5.36
C MET A 303 7.02 -19.15 -6.66
N GLU A 304 7.89 -18.52 -7.43
CA GLU A 304 7.52 -17.99 -8.74
C GLU A 304 6.98 -19.11 -9.65
N GLU A 305 7.64 -20.27 -9.67
CA GLU A 305 7.19 -21.45 -10.41
C GLU A 305 5.81 -21.93 -9.89
N SER A 306 5.63 -22.06 -8.58
CA SER A 306 4.34 -22.42 -7.96
C SER A 306 3.19 -21.48 -8.37
N PHE A 307 3.45 -20.17 -8.42
CA PHE A 307 2.45 -19.18 -8.84
C PHE A 307 2.12 -19.36 -10.33
N GLN A 308 3.13 -19.56 -11.18
CA GLN A 308 2.95 -19.83 -12.60
C GLN A 308 2.14 -21.10 -12.87
N GLU A 309 2.42 -22.19 -12.16
CA GLU A 309 1.65 -23.43 -12.24
C GLU A 309 0.19 -23.25 -11.81
N THR A 310 -0.02 -22.53 -10.70
CA THR A 310 -1.36 -22.24 -10.19
C THR A 310 -2.19 -21.42 -11.18
N MET A 311 -1.59 -20.42 -11.83
CA MET A 311 -2.27 -19.66 -12.89
C MET A 311 -2.63 -20.54 -14.10
N ALA A 312 -1.77 -21.48 -14.48
CA ALA A 312 -2.09 -22.42 -15.54
C ALA A 312 -3.30 -23.30 -15.16
N ARG A 313 -3.44 -23.68 -13.88
CA ARG A 313 -4.64 -24.37 -13.37
C ARG A 313 -5.88 -23.47 -13.45
N TRP A 314 -5.81 -22.22 -12.96
CA TRP A 314 -6.93 -21.27 -13.04
C TRP A 314 -7.41 -21.03 -14.48
N ALA A 315 -6.50 -20.99 -15.45
CA ALA A 315 -6.81 -20.79 -16.86
C ALA A 315 -7.66 -21.93 -17.47
N GLU A 316 -7.62 -23.12 -16.87
CA GLU A 316 -8.37 -24.30 -17.30
C GLU A 316 -9.54 -24.65 -16.37
N ASN A 317 -9.62 -24.05 -15.17
CA ASN A 317 -10.67 -24.30 -14.18
C ASN A 317 -12.05 -23.79 -14.67
N GLU A 318 -12.99 -24.70 -14.90
CA GLU A 318 -14.32 -24.34 -15.45
C GLU A 318 -15.23 -23.61 -14.46
N ASP A 319 -14.93 -23.68 -13.15
CA ASP A 319 -15.67 -22.97 -12.10
C ASP A 319 -15.36 -21.46 -12.13
N ILE A 320 -14.20 -21.06 -12.67
CA ILE A 320 -13.87 -19.66 -12.94
C ILE A 320 -14.61 -19.18 -14.21
N PRO A 321 -15.33 -18.04 -14.15
CA PRO A 321 -16.05 -17.49 -15.29
C PRO A 321 -15.21 -17.38 -16.58
N SER A 322 -15.81 -17.73 -17.71
CA SER A 322 -15.08 -17.86 -18.99
C SER A 322 -14.39 -16.56 -19.44
N ASN A 323 -15.01 -15.41 -19.18
CA ASN A 323 -14.44 -14.09 -19.48
C ASN A 323 -13.21 -13.80 -18.61
N ILE A 324 -13.22 -14.18 -17.33
CA ILE A 324 -12.08 -14.05 -16.43
C ILE A 324 -10.93 -14.96 -16.88
N ARG A 325 -11.23 -16.21 -17.27
CA ARG A 325 -10.21 -17.11 -17.84
C ARG A 325 -9.62 -16.59 -19.15
N GLN A 326 -10.44 -16.00 -20.01
CA GLN A 326 -9.96 -15.38 -21.26
C GLN A 326 -9.05 -14.20 -20.98
N LEU A 327 -9.38 -13.37 -20.00
CA LEU A 327 -8.54 -12.25 -19.56
C LEU A 327 -7.23 -12.73 -18.93
N LEU A 328 -7.24 -13.78 -18.12
CA LEU A 328 -6.02 -14.43 -17.60
C LEU A 328 -5.11 -14.89 -18.74
N LYS A 329 -5.67 -15.59 -19.73
CA LYS A 329 -4.94 -16.04 -20.93
C LYS A 329 -4.38 -14.86 -21.74
N ALA A 330 -5.12 -13.76 -21.83
CA ALA A 330 -4.66 -12.53 -22.46
C ALA A 330 -3.48 -11.90 -21.72
N SER A 331 -3.55 -11.85 -20.39
CA SER A 331 -2.49 -11.36 -19.51
C SER A 331 -1.21 -12.20 -19.63
N GLN A 332 -1.32 -13.54 -19.62
CA GLN A 332 -0.17 -14.43 -19.88
C GLN A 332 0.40 -14.27 -21.29
N LYS A 333 -0.47 -14.09 -22.29
CA LYS A 333 -0.07 -13.87 -23.68
C LYS A 333 0.69 -12.55 -23.84
N ARG A 334 0.28 -11.49 -23.13
CA ARG A 334 1.01 -10.20 -23.06
C ARG A 334 2.47 -10.39 -22.68
N VAL A 335 2.73 -11.13 -21.61
CA VAL A 335 4.09 -11.45 -21.13
C VAL A 335 4.89 -12.20 -22.19
N THR A 336 4.30 -13.22 -22.80
CA THR A 336 4.99 -14.07 -23.78
C THR A 336 5.30 -13.32 -25.08
N LEU A 337 4.36 -12.52 -25.58
CA LEU A 337 4.52 -11.78 -26.83
C LEU A 337 5.49 -10.62 -26.65
N TYR A 338 5.26 -9.78 -25.65
CA TYR A 338 5.90 -8.47 -25.54
C TYR A 338 6.85 -8.34 -24.35
N GLY A 339 6.66 -9.12 -23.29
CA GLY A 339 7.26 -8.89 -21.97
C GLY A 339 6.50 -7.81 -21.19
N VAL A 340 6.84 -7.63 -19.90
CA VAL A 340 6.28 -6.59 -19.04
C VAL A 340 7.43 -5.87 -18.32
N PRO A 341 7.68 -4.57 -18.58
CA PRO A 341 7.04 -3.77 -19.62
C PRO A 341 7.35 -4.31 -21.02
N ALA A 342 6.50 -3.98 -22.00
CA ALA A 342 6.69 -4.39 -23.38
C ALA A 342 8.06 -3.97 -23.93
N LYS A 343 8.74 -4.90 -24.61
CA LYS A 343 10.05 -4.71 -25.24
C LYS A 343 10.01 -4.81 -26.77
N LYS A 344 8.84 -5.19 -27.32
CA LYS A 344 8.63 -5.36 -28.75
C LYS A 344 7.45 -4.50 -29.21
N ASP A 345 7.45 -4.17 -30.49
CA ASP A 345 6.32 -3.51 -31.14
C ASP A 345 5.06 -4.38 -31.11
N PRO A 346 3.86 -3.77 -31.13
CA PRO A 346 2.61 -4.51 -31.20
C PRO A 346 2.53 -5.33 -32.49
N GLU A 347 2.04 -6.57 -32.39
CA GLU A 347 1.80 -7.44 -33.56
C GLU A 347 0.65 -6.91 -34.44
N PRO A 348 -0.48 -6.42 -33.88
CA PRO A 348 -1.52 -5.81 -34.70
C PRO A 348 -1.02 -4.49 -35.32
N PRO A 349 -1.43 -4.17 -36.55
CA PRO A 349 -1.12 -2.87 -37.14
C PRO A 349 -1.80 -1.73 -36.35
N SER A 350 -1.25 -0.52 -36.39
CA SER A 350 -1.80 0.64 -35.65
C SER A 350 -3.30 0.90 -35.93
N SER A 351 -3.79 0.58 -37.14
CA SER A 351 -5.21 0.69 -37.48
C SER A 351 -6.13 -0.18 -36.61
N SER A 352 -5.62 -1.30 -36.07
CA SER A 352 -6.38 -2.19 -35.18
C SER A 352 -6.64 -1.56 -33.82
N PHE A 353 -5.87 -0.55 -33.42
CA PHE A 353 -6.04 0.16 -32.16
C PHE A 353 -7.05 1.31 -32.28
N MET A 354 -7.57 1.60 -33.47
CA MET A 354 -8.57 2.65 -33.66
C MET A 354 -9.80 2.35 -32.81
N ARG A 355 -10.18 3.30 -31.94
CA ARG A 355 -11.25 3.14 -30.95
C ARG A 355 -11.00 1.98 -29.98
N ILE A 356 -9.77 1.85 -29.48
CA ILE A 356 -9.38 0.77 -28.55
C ILE A 356 -10.30 0.62 -27.34
N TRP A 357 -10.89 1.70 -26.84
CA TRP A 357 -11.88 1.68 -25.74
C TRP A 357 -13.16 0.88 -26.08
N MET A 358 -13.42 0.59 -27.35
CA MET A 358 -14.53 -0.26 -27.83
C MET A 358 -14.12 -1.72 -28.08
N LEU A 359 -12.84 -2.06 -27.95
CA LEU A 359 -12.36 -3.43 -28.15
C LEU A 359 -12.54 -4.25 -26.88
N SER A 360 -12.43 -5.57 -27.00
CA SER A 360 -12.62 -6.47 -25.87
C SER A 360 -11.51 -6.29 -24.81
N PRO A 361 -11.80 -6.54 -23.51
CA PRO A 361 -10.80 -6.51 -22.44
C PRO A 361 -9.53 -7.29 -22.79
N GLU A 362 -9.66 -8.47 -23.40
CA GLU A 362 -8.55 -9.34 -23.75
C GLU A 362 -7.62 -8.73 -24.80
N PHE A 363 -8.19 -8.04 -25.80
CA PHE A 363 -7.40 -7.35 -26.82
C PHE A 363 -6.59 -6.22 -26.18
N ILE A 364 -7.24 -5.42 -25.33
CA ILE A 364 -6.62 -4.29 -24.65
C ILE A 364 -5.49 -4.79 -23.75
N GLU A 365 -5.78 -5.76 -22.88
CA GLU A 365 -4.82 -6.38 -21.96
C GLU A 365 -3.62 -6.96 -22.71
N THR A 366 -3.84 -7.67 -23.82
CA THR A 366 -2.74 -8.30 -24.57
C THR A 366 -1.84 -7.25 -25.24
N HIS A 367 -2.41 -6.21 -25.86
CA HIS A 367 -1.71 -5.43 -26.89
C HIS A 367 -1.46 -3.95 -26.56
N LEU A 368 -2.21 -3.33 -25.63
CA LEU A 368 -2.14 -1.88 -25.42
C LEU A 368 -0.77 -1.44 -24.88
N ASP A 369 -0.15 -2.19 -23.97
CA ASP A 369 1.16 -1.82 -23.41
C ASP A 369 2.24 -1.71 -24.51
N ALA A 370 2.27 -2.68 -25.44
CA ALA A 370 3.19 -2.65 -26.58
C ALA A 370 2.92 -1.46 -27.51
N PHE A 371 1.65 -1.12 -27.74
CA PHE A 371 1.29 0.07 -28.52
C PHE A 371 1.75 1.36 -27.84
N LEU A 372 1.56 1.49 -26.52
CA LEU A 372 2.02 2.65 -25.75
C LEU A 372 3.55 2.73 -25.70
N GLN A 373 4.25 1.60 -25.58
CA GLN A 373 5.70 1.55 -25.66
C GLN A 373 6.21 1.99 -27.04
N GLN A 374 5.54 1.56 -28.11
CA GLN A 374 5.84 2.05 -29.46
C GLN A 374 5.64 3.57 -29.56
N GLN A 375 4.59 4.12 -28.92
CA GLN A 375 4.37 5.57 -28.86
C GLN A 375 5.53 6.30 -28.16
N ILE A 376 6.00 5.80 -27.02
CA ILE A 376 7.18 6.34 -26.32
C ILE A 376 8.41 6.33 -27.26
N GLY A 377 8.66 5.22 -27.95
CA GLY A 377 9.78 5.10 -28.90
C GLY A 377 9.71 6.11 -30.05
N ARG A 378 8.49 6.36 -30.58
CA ARG A 378 8.26 7.38 -31.61
C ARG A 378 8.57 8.78 -31.09
N GLN A 379 8.10 9.13 -29.88
CA GLN A 379 8.35 10.43 -29.26
C GLN A 379 9.84 10.69 -29.05
N LYS A 380 10.56 9.70 -28.49
CA LYS A 380 12.03 9.77 -28.30
C LYS A 380 12.78 9.95 -29.62
N SER A 381 12.21 9.48 -30.73
CA SER A 381 12.76 9.62 -32.08
C SER A 381 12.31 10.90 -32.81
N GLY A 382 11.53 11.77 -32.17
CA GLY A 382 10.97 12.99 -32.77
C GLY A 382 9.84 12.74 -33.78
N LEU A 383 9.27 11.54 -33.83
CA LEU A 383 8.12 11.20 -34.68
C LEU A 383 6.81 11.57 -33.99
N LEU A 384 5.82 11.96 -34.79
CA LEU A 384 4.45 12.16 -34.31
C LEU A 384 3.86 10.86 -33.78
N LEU A 385 3.01 10.97 -32.75
CA LEU A 385 2.25 9.84 -32.24
C LEU A 385 1.36 9.21 -33.31
N GLY A 386 1.26 7.88 -33.25
CA GLY A 386 0.30 7.09 -33.99
C GLY A 386 -1.13 7.33 -33.50
N GLN A 387 -2.11 6.94 -34.32
CA GLN A 387 -3.51 6.90 -33.91
C GLN A 387 -3.86 5.51 -33.34
N PRO A 388 -4.73 5.44 -32.33
CA PRO A 388 -5.26 6.56 -31.54
C PRO A 388 -4.17 7.16 -30.65
N ARG A 389 -4.24 8.47 -30.41
CA ARG A 389 -3.32 9.08 -29.46
C ARG A 389 -3.69 8.70 -28.02
N PRO A 390 -2.73 8.63 -27.09
CA PRO A 390 -2.99 8.42 -25.67
C PRO A 390 -4.03 9.39 -25.09
N ASP A 391 -4.05 10.66 -25.52
CA ASP A 391 -5.08 11.64 -25.10
C ASP A 391 -6.51 11.26 -25.52
N GLN A 392 -6.67 10.53 -26.63
CA GLN A 392 -7.98 10.04 -27.07
C GLN A 392 -8.39 8.79 -26.32
N ILE A 393 -7.43 7.96 -25.92
CA ILE A 393 -7.68 6.75 -25.13
C ILE A 393 -8.12 7.13 -23.72
N LEU A 394 -7.42 8.08 -23.09
CA LEU A 394 -7.71 8.55 -21.73
C LEU A 394 -9.10 9.20 -21.63
N ASN A 395 -9.48 10.01 -22.62
CA ASN A 395 -10.74 10.75 -22.62
C ASN A 395 -11.87 10.02 -23.37
N ALA A 396 -11.76 8.71 -23.55
CA ALA A 396 -12.81 7.96 -24.21
C ALA A 396 -14.04 7.83 -23.30
N ASP A 397 -15.23 7.85 -23.90
CA ASP A 397 -16.47 7.54 -23.19
C ASP A 397 -16.57 6.02 -23.04
N PHE A 398 -16.50 5.55 -21.79
CA PHE A 398 -16.69 4.15 -21.44
C PHE A 398 -18.14 3.87 -21.12
N GLU A 399 -18.64 2.71 -21.53
CA GLU A 399 -19.95 2.23 -21.11
C GLU A 399 -19.93 1.90 -19.61
N ASP A 400 -21.00 2.22 -18.89
CA ASP A 400 -21.14 1.87 -17.47
C ASP A 400 -21.61 0.41 -17.24
N SER A 401 -21.28 -0.48 -18.18
CA SER A 401 -21.47 -1.92 -17.99
C SER A 401 -20.32 -2.51 -17.17
N PRO A 402 -20.50 -3.65 -16.48
CA PRO A 402 -19.39 -4.31 -15.77
C PRO A 402 -18.16 -4.53 -16.65
N GLU A 403 -18.36 -4.94 -17.92
CA GLU A 403 -17.27 -5.08 -18.89
C GLU A 403 -16.67 -3.73 -19.31
N GLY A 404 -17.48 -2.68 -19.42
CA GLY A 404 -17.00 -1.31 -19.64
C GLY A 404 -16.11 -0.79 -18.51
N ARG A 405 -16.46 -1.08 -17.25
CA ARG A 405 -15.63 -0.78 -16.07
C ARG A 405 -14.29 -1.53 -16.12
N VAL A 406 -14.31 -2.83 -16.46
CA VAL A 406 -13.08 -3.62 -16.66
C VAL A 406 -12.20 -3.01 -17.76
N ARG A 407 -12.77 -2.65 -18.92
CA ARG A 407 -12.02 -2.02 -20.02
C ARG A 407 -11.36 -0.72 -19.58
N ARG A 408 -12.10 0.12 -18.87
CA ARG A 408 -11.59 1.39 -18.33
C ARG A 408 -10.45 1.14 -17.36
N GLU A 409 -10.60 0.21 -16.43
CA GLU A 409 -9.56 -0.14 -15.44
C GLU A 409 -8.27 -0.60 -16.15
N ILE A 410 -8.38 -1.50 -17.13
CA ILE A 410 -7.22 -1.97 -17.91
C ILE A 410 -6.51 -0.81 -18.59
N ILE A 411 -7.27 0.07 -19.23
CA ILE A 411 -6.72 1.23 -19.94
C ILE A 411 -6.04 2.20 -18.99
N LEU A 412 -6.65 2.54 -17.86
CA LEU A 412 -6.10 3.49 -16.90
C LEU A 412 -4.81 2.95 -16.28
N ASP A 413 -4.76 1.65 -15.93
CA ASP A 413 -3.54 1.02 -15.40
C ASP A 413 -2.40 1.04 -16.43
N LEU A 414 -2.67 0.64 -17.68
CA LEU A 414 -1.63 0.61 -18.73
C LEU A 414 -1.18 2.03 -19.13
N LEU A 415 -2.07 3.02 -19.06
CA LEU A 415 -1.71 4.42 -19.26
C LEU A 415 -0.88 4.97 -18.10
N HIS A 416 -1.22 4.63 -16.85
CA HIS A 416 -0.42 4.96 -15.68
C HIS A 416 1.02 4.42 -15.86
N ASP A 417 1.16 3.13 -16.16
CA ASP A 417 2.46 2.51 -16.35
C ASP A 417 3.26 3.17 -17.50
N ALA A 418 2.59 3.50 -18.62
CA ALA A 418 3.25 4.14 -19.75
C ALA A 418 3.67 5.60 -19.48
N LEU A 419 2.82 6.38 -18.80
CA LEU A 419 3.14 7.73 -18.35
C LEU A 419 4.34 7.72 -17.39
N GLY A 420 4.36 6.78 -16.43
CA GLY A 420 5.51 6.57 -15.54
C GLY A 420 6.81 6.25 -16.28
N ARG A 421 6.72 5.62 -17.46
CA ARG A 421 7.88 5.36 -18.36
C ARG A 421 8.24 6.53 -19.29
N GLY A 422 7.58 7.67 -19.15
CA GLY A 422 7.84 8.89 -19.91
C GLY A 422 7.02 9.01 -21.21
N LEU A 423 5.83 8.40 -21.28
CA LEU A 423 4.87 8.74 -22.32
C LEU A 423 4.39 10.18 -22.12
N VAL A 424 4.33 10.95 -23.20
CA VAL A 424 3.92 12.36 -23.15
C VAL A 424 2.61 12.56 -23.89
N MET A 425 1.63 13.20 -23.27
CA MET A 425 0.37 13.58 -23.92
C MET A 425 0.60 14.64 -25.02
N GLU A 426 -0.23 14.67 -26.07
CA GLU A 426 -0.05 15.61 -27.20
C GLU A 426 -1.01 16.79 -27.23
N LYS A 427 -2.16 16.70 -26.56
CA LYS A 427 -3.15 17.78 -26.52
C LYS A 427 -3.48 18.22 -25.11
N ASN A 428 -3.50 19.53 -24.90
CA ASN A 428 -3.77 20.13 -23.59
C ASN A 428 -5.24 20.02 -23.13
N ASP A 429 -6.19 19.80 -24.04
CA ASP A 429 -7.61 19.58 -23.68
C ASP A 429 -7.82 18.31 -22.85
N VAL A 430 -6.80 17.43 -22.79
CA VAL A 430 -6.76 16.28 -21.88
C VAL A 430 -6.89 16.69 -20.41
N LEU A 431 -6.35 17.86 -20.02
CA LEU A 431 -6.33 18.30 -18.62
C LEU A 431 -7.73 18.67 -18.11
N GLU A 432 -8.49 19.39 -18.94
CA GLU A 432 -9.86 19.79 -18.63
C GLU A 432 -10.79 18.56 -18.61
N LYS A 433 -10.64 17.65 -19.56
CA LYS A 433 -11.46 16.42 -19.64
C LYS A 433 -11.16 15.43 -18.53
N LEU A 434 -9.89 15.26 -18.16
CA LEU A 434 -9.50 14.45 -17.01
C LEU A 434 -10.08 15.04 -15.73
N GLY A 435 -9.95 16.36 -15.54
CA GLY A 435 -10.56 17.06 -14.41
C GLY A 435 -12.08 16.86 -14.33
N ALA A 436 -12.79 17.03 -15.44
CA ALA A 436 -14.24 16.81 -15.50
C ALA A 436 -14.62 15.35 -15.22
N SER A 437 -13.83 14.39 -15.70
CA SER A 437 -14.06 12.96 -15.43
C SER A 437 -13.89 12.62 -13.95
N MET A 438 -12.91 13.24 -13.29
CA MET A 438 -12.69 13.06 -11.85
C MET A 438 -13.81 13.71 -11.02
N GLU A 439 -14.24 14.91 -11.38
CA GLU A 439 -15.38 15.58 -10.74
C GLU A 439 -16.67 14.75 -10.89
N GLY A 440 -16.88 14.13 -12.06
CA GLY A 440 -18.06 13.33 -12.40
C GLY A 440 -18.03 11.87 -11.92
N ALA A 441 -16.93 11.37 -11.36
CA ALA A 441 -16.85 9.97 -10.91
C ALA A 441 -17.88 9.68 -9.80
N GLU A 442 -18.66 8.60 -9.92
CA GLU A 442 -19.76 8.33 -8.97
C GLU A 442 -19.29 7.52 -7.75
N THR A 443 -18.23 6.72 -7.91
CA THR A 443 -17.72 5.77 -6.92
C THR A 443 -16.29 6.12 -6.49
N ILE A 444 -15.85 5.60 -5.34
CA ILE A 444 -14.48 5.75 -4.85
C ILE A 444 -13.51 4.99 -5.75
N SER A 445 -13.85 3.75 -6.12
CA SER A 445 -13.09 2.94 -7.07
C SER A 445 -12.89 3.61 -8.44
N GLU A 446 -13.93 4.24 -9.00
CA GLU A 446 -13.81 5.00 -10.26
C GLU A 446 -12.85 6.20 -10.12
N LEU A 447 -13.00 6.98 -9.05
CA LEU A 447 -12.11 8.10 -8.79
C LEU A 447 -10.67 7.63 -8.57
N ALA A 448 -10.47 6.54 -7.83
CA ALA A 448 -9.15 5.96 -7.55
C ALA A 448 -8.43 5.58 -8.84
N GLY A 449 -9.13 4.97 -9.82
CA GLY A 449 -8.57 4.68 -11.14
C GLY A 449 -8.07 5.92 -11.89
N LEU A 450 -8.85 7.01 -11.86
CA LEU A 450 -8.46 8.28 -12.48
C LEU A 450 -7.30 8.96 -11.74
N VAL A 451 -7.30 8.91 -10.41
CA VAL A 451 -6.21 9.44 -9.57
C VAL A 451 -4.88 8.76 -9.90
N ARG A 452 -4.85 7.44 -10.14
CA ARG A 452 -3.61 6.74 -10.54
C ARG A 452 -2.99 7.36 -11.79
N VAL A 453 -3.78 7.69 -12.81
CA VAL A 453 -3.27 8.35 -14.02
C VAL A 453 -2.80 9.77 -13.72
N THR A 454 -3.56 10.52 -12.91
CA THR A 454 -3.19 11.89 -12.50
C THR A 454 -1.89 11.93 -11.69
N ASP A 455 -1.63 10.90 -10.87
CA ASP A 455 -0.42 10.79 -10.06
C ASP A 455 0.87 10.83 -10.91
N VAL A 456 0.79 10.48 -12.20
CA VAL A 456 1.95 10.38 -13.10
C VAL A 456 1.86 11.27 -14.35
N ILE A 457 0.83 12.11 -14.48
CA ILE A 457 0.65 12.95 -15.67
C ILE A 457 1.46 14.27 -15.64
N PHE A 458 1.78 14.79 -14.44
CA PHE A 458 2.45 16.09 -14.28
C PHE A 458 3.80 16.22 -14.99
N PRO A 459 4.69 15.20 -15.02
CA PRO A 459 5.89 15.24 -15.86
C PRO A 459 5.58 15.51 -17.34
N SER A 460 4.54 14.89 -17.89
CA SER A 460 4.11 15.16 -19.27
C SER A 460 3.62 16.59 -19.46
N ILE A 461 2.95 17.20 -18.47
CA ILE A 461 2.49 18.59 -18.53
C ILE A 461 3.70 19.53 -18.58
N GLN A 462 4.70 19.27 -17.73
CA GLN A 462 5.93 20.05 -17.65
C GLN A 462 6.72 19.95 -18.95
N GLU A 463 6.90 18.74 -19.49
CA GLU A 463 7.63 18.52 -20.75
C GLU A 463 6.99 19.25 -21.93
N ARG A 464 5.65 19.32 -21.96
CA ARG A 464 4.91 20.05 -23.01
C ARG A 464 4.80 21.55 -22.77
N ASN A 465 5.32 22.05 -21.65
CA ASN A 465 5.14 23.44 -21.21
C ASN A 465 3.66 23.86 -21.21
N TRP A 466 2.78 22.96 -20.78
CA TRP A 466 1.36 23.25 -20.63
C TRP A 466 1.07 23.95 -19.32
N ASN A 467 0.01 24.76 -19.32
CA ASN A 467 -0.51 25.32 -18.09
C ASN A 467 -1.21 24.21 -17.27
N PRO A 468 -0.73 23.84 -16.07
CA PRO A 468 -1.37 22.81 -15.24
C PRO A 468 -2.69 23.28 -14.62
N GLN A 469 -2.95 24.59 -14.62
CA GLN A 469 -4.06 25.22 -13.91
C GLN A 469 -5.45 24.59 -14.16
N PRO A 470 -5.85 24.20 -15.39
CA PRO A 470 -7.16 23.58 -15.60
C PRO A 470 -7.38 22.29 -14.81
N LEU A 471 -6.34 21.45 -14.71
CA LEU A 471 -6.39 20.22 -13.91
C LEU A 471 -6.40 20.56 -12.42
N ILE A 472 -5.47 21.43 -11.98
CA ILE A 472 -5.36 21.85 -10.56
C ILE A 472 -6.69 22.44 -10.06
N GLU A 473 -7.33 23.32 -10.82
CA GLU A 473 -8.61 23.91 -10.45
C GLU A 473 -9.72 22.86 -10.32
N SER A 474 -9.73 21.85 -11.19
CA SER A 474 -10.68 20.75 -11.11
C SER A 474 -10.44 19.87 -9.89
N LEU A 475 -9.18 19.62 -9.53
CA LEU A 475 -8.82 18.90 -8.31
C LEU A 475 -9.23 19.68 -7.04
N VAL A 476 -9.03 21.01 -7.03
CA VAL A 476 -9.48 21.88 -5.92
C VAL A 476 -10.99 21.86 -5.79
N ARG A 477 -11.73 22.04 -6.90
CA ARG A 477 -13.20 21.98 -6.88
C ARG A 477 -13.72 20.62 -6.43
N GLY A 478 -13.13 19.53 -6.92
CA GLY A 478 -13.45 18.17 -6.49
C GLY A 478 -13.21 17.94 -5.01
N ALA A 479 -12.07 18.41 -4.47
CA ALA A 479 -11.77 18.34 -3.05
C ALA A 479 -12.77 19.14 -2.20
N GLU A 480 -13.07 20.39 -2.58
CA GLU A 480 -14.04 21.25 -1.88
C GLU A 480 -15.46 20.68 -1.89
N ALA A 481 -15.89 20.12 -3.02
CA ALA A 481 -17.21 19.55 -3.18
C ALA A 481 -17.38 18.17 -2.49
N SER A 482 -16.28 17.54 -2.06
CA SER A 482 -16.33 16.22 -1.43
C SER A 482 -16.75 16.29 0.03
N GLU A 483 -17.91 15.72 0.33
CA GLU A 483 -18.39 15.50 1.71
C GLU A 483 -17.71 14.27 2.35
N GLN A 484 -17.47 13.23 1.55
CA GLN A 484 -16.75 12.02 1.96
C GLN A 484 -15.24 12.28 2.05
N ILE A 485 -14.61 11.84 3.15
CA ILE A 485 -13.20 12.12 3.43
C ILE A 485 -12.26 11.33 2.51
N GLU A 486 -12.62 10.10 2.18
CA GLU A 486 -11.95 9.18 1.26
C GLU A 486 -11.82 9.85 -0.12
N ARG A 487 -12.95 10.37 -0.61
CA ARG A 487 -13.03 11.09 -1.89
C ARG A 487 -12.20 12.37 -1.87
N LYS A 488 -12.33 13.17 -0.81
CA LYS A 488 -11.53 14.39 -0.62
C LYS A 488 -10.03 14.07 -0.65
N ARG A 489 -9.60 13.01 0.04
CA ARG A 489 -8.19 12.57 0.08
C ARG A 489 -7.68 12.08 -1.26
N LEU A 490 -8.50 11.43 -2.07
CA LEU A 490 -8.14 11.05 -3.45
C LEU A 490 -7.82 12.29 -4.31
N PHE A 491 -8.62 13.35 -4.22
CA PHE A 491 -8.30 14.62 -4.89
C PHE A 491 -7.03 15.29 -4.35
N LEU A 492 -6.85 15.29 -3.02
CA LEU A 492 -5.64 15.84 -2.39
C LEU A 492 -4.38 15.06 -2.78
N LYS A 493 -4.47 13.72 -2.90
CA LYS A 493 -3.39 12.86 -3.39
C LYS A 493 -2.99 13.24 -4.81
N ALA A 494 -3.96 13.31 -5.71
CA ALA A 494 -3.75 13.73 -7.10
C ALA A 494 -3.15 15.14 -7.19
N LEU A 495 -3.58 16.08 -6.35
CA LEU A 495 -3.03 17.44 -6.31
C LEU A 495 -1.58 17.44 -5.81
N ASN A 496 -1.30 16.67 -4.76
CA ASN A 496 0.02 16.55 -4.17
C ASN A 496 1.04 15.87 -5.09
N ALA A 497 0.60 14.99 -5.99
CA ALA A 497 1.46 14.38 -7.01
C ALA A 497 2.11 15.42 -7.95
N GLY A 498 1.45 16.57 -8.18
CA GLY A 498 2.01 17.66 -8.98
C GLY A 498 3.03 18.53 -8.26
N LYS A 499 3.28 18.31 -6.96
CA LYS A 499 4.12 19.18 -6.13
C LYS A 499 5.57 19.22 -6.59
N GLU A 500 6.08 18.11 -7.13
CA GLU A 500 7.45 18.03 -7.62
C GLU A 500 7.65 18.92 -8.87
N GLN A 501 6.73 18.85 -9.83
CA GLN A 501 6.84 19.58 -11.10
C GLN A 501 6.32 21.03 -11.00
N PHE A 502 5.33 21.29 -10.13
CA PHE A 502 4.63 22.58 -10.00
C PHE A 502 4.43 23.00 -8.53
N PRO A 503 5.52 23.16 -7.74
CA PRO A 503 5.44 23.36 -6.29
C PRO A 503 4.67 24.61 -5.89
N GLU A 504 4.82 25.73 -6.61
CA GLU A 504 4.15 26.98 -6.29
C GLU A 504 2.63 26.90 -6.52
N GLN A 505 2.22 26.38 -7.69
CA GLN A 505 0.81 26.24 -8.06
C GLN A 505 0.09 25.27 -7.13
N VAL A 506 0.72 24.13 -6.83
CA VAL A 506 0.16 23.13 -5.92
C VAL A 506 0.10 23.65 -4.48
N SER A 507 1.13 24.34 -3.99
CA SER A 507 1.11 24.91 -2.64
C SER A 507 0.01 25.98 -2.49
N LEU A 508 -0.16 26.84 -3.50
CA LEU A 508 -1.24 27.83 -3.53
C LEU A 508 -2.61 27.15 -3.54
N ALA A 509 -2.79 26.13 -4.39
CA ALA A 509 -4.02 25.34 -4.45
C ALA A 509 -4.33 24.67 -3.10
N MET A 510 -3.38 23.96 -2.49
CA MET A 510 -3.53 23.31 -1.19
C MET A 510 -3.89 24.30 -0.06
N SER A 511 -3.36 25.53 -0.12
CA SER A 511 -3.69 26.58 0.84
C SER A 511 -5.13 27.10 0.71
N SER A 512 -5.73 26.97 -0.48
CA SER A 512 -7.09 27.43 -0.79
C SER A 512 -8.18 26.43 -0.41
N ILE A 513 -7.83 25.16 -0.20
CA ILE A 513 -8.76 24.11 0.18
C ILE A 513 -8.99 24.16 1.71
N ASN A 514 -10.26 24.12 2.10
CA ASN A 514 -10.72 24.01 3.47
C ASN A 514 -10.53 22.57 3.99
N ILE A 515 -9.30 22.30 4.45
CA ILE A 515 -8.91 21.07 5.15
C ILE A 515 -8.50 21.38 6.59
N ASP A 516 -8.76 20.44 7.48
CA ASP A 516 -8.25 20.52 8.84
C ASP A 516 -6.72 20.40 8.87
N LEU A 517 -6.14 20.88 9.98
CA LEU A 517 -4.70 20.99 10.13
C LEU A 517 -3.98 19.63 10.15
N LEU A 518 -4.61 18.58 10.69
CA LEU A 518 -4.02 17.23 10.75
C LEU A 518 -4.04 16.55 9.38
N THR A 519 -5.13 16.67 8.64
CA THR A 519 -5.20 16.21 7.25
C THR A 519 -4.15 16.91 6.40
N ARG A 520 -3.99 18.24 6.55
CA ARG A 520 -2.92 18.98 5.85
C ARG A 520 -1.53 18.44 6.18
N GLN A 521 -1.21 18.28 7.47
CA GLN A 521 0.08 17.73 7.89
C GLN A 521 0.32 16.31 7.36
N THR A 522 -0.72 15.50 7.19
CA THR A 522 -0.61 14.15 6.62
C THR A 522 -0.03 14.19 5.20
N PHE A 523 -0.53 15.08 4.35
CA PHE A 523 -0.02 15.25 2.99
C PHE A 523 1.33 15.98 2.93
N GLU A 524 1.61 16.88 3.86
CA GLU A 524 2.91 17.54 3.95
C GLU A 524 4.02 16.55 4.35
N LEU A 525 3.77 15.69 5.35
CA LEU A 525 4.73 14.69 5.81
C LEU A 525 4.93 13.55 4.81
N SER A 526 3.90 13.14 4.07
CA SER A 526 4.05 12.09 3.05
C SER A 526 5.04 12.47 1.95
N THR A 527 5.24 13.78 1.70
CA THR A 527 6.23 14.29 0.72
C THR A 527 7.67 14.32 1.25
N LEU A 528 7.86 14.26 2.56
CA LEU A 528 9.20 14.21 3.16
C LEU A 528 9.72 12.77 3.21
N ASN A 529 8.85 11.80 3.51
CA ASN A 529 9.25 10.38 3.54
C ASN A 529 9.64 9.84 2.16
N SER A 530 9.05 10.36 1.06
CA SER A 530 9.49 10.02 -0.31
C SER A 530 10.89 10.55 -0.66
N SER A 531 11.44 11.49 0.12
CA SER A 531 12.78 12.04 -0.06
C SER A 531 13.85 11.40 0.83
N GLU A 532 13.46 10.54 1.78
CA GLU A 532 14.37 9.83 2.69
C GLU A 532 14.59 8.35 2.30
N THR A 533 13.95 7.87 1.23
CA THR A 533 14.12 6.50 0.66
C THR A 533 14.72 6.49 -0.74
N LEU A 534 15.65 7.41 -1.05
CA LEU A 534 16.52 7.35 -2.23
C LEU A 534 17.98 7.08 -1.84
#